data_AF-A0A6N9V8P8-F1
#
_entry.id   AF-A0A6N9V8P8-F1
#
_cell.length_a   1.000
_cell.length_b   1.000
_cell.length_c   1.000
_cell.angle_alpha   90.00
_cell.angle_beta   90.00
_cell.angle_gamma   90.00
#
_symmetry.space_group_name_H-M   'P 1'
#
loop_
_entity.id
_entity.type
_entity.pdbx_description
1 polymer ?
#
loop_
_entity_poly.entity_id
_entity_poly.type
_entity_poly.pdbx_seq_one_letter_code
_entity_poly.pdbx_strand_id
1 'polypeptide(L)'
;AVLIAVPAGFLAAYRSRTWYGSVLSAVSQLGIAVPVFWLGMILVAVFALNLGWLPAGGFPQDGWADPGAAVEALVLPVVTVALVMSASLIRYVRSATLDVLGSDYLRTARALGSSFGRAMWRHGLRNASVPVI
;
A
#
# COMPACT_ATOMS: atom_id res chain seq x y z
N ALA A 1 -1.56 1.25 -6.22
CA ALA A 1 -1.87 0.60 -4.92
C ALA A 1 -0.86 -0.46 -4.52
N VAL A 2 -0.63 -1.50 -5.34
CA VAL A 2 0.29 -2.63 -5.04
C VAL A 2 1.70 -2.18 -4.62
N LEU A 3 2.29 -1.20 -5.33
CA LEU A 3 3.62 -0.66 -5.03
C LEU A 3 3.76 -0.06 -3.63
N ILE A 4 2.67 0.42 -3.04
CA ILE A 4 2.63 0.95 -1.67
C ILE A 4 2.30 -0.19 -0.70
N ALA A 5 1.28 -0.98 -1.04
CA ALA A 5 0.72 -1.96 -0.13
C ALA A 5 1.64 -3.14 0.14
N VAL A 6 2.37 -3.63 -0.87
CA VAL A 6 3.27 -4.78 -0.73
C VAL A 6 4.43 -4.49 0.22
N PRO A 7 5.22 -3.41 0.03
CA PRO A 7 6.31 -3.08 0.95
C PRO A 7 5.80 -2.73 2.35
N ALA A 8 4.74 -1.93 2.47
CA ALA A 8 4.20 -1.52 3.76
C ALA A 8 3.61 -2.70 4.54
N GLY A 9 2.82 -3.55 3.89
CA GLY A 9 2.24 -4.75 4.48
C GLY A 9 3.30 -5.78 4.89
N PHE A 10 4.32 -6.00 4.05
CA PHE A 10 5.45 -6.86 4.38
C PHE A 10 6.21 -6.34 5.60
N LEU A 11 6.53 -5.05 5.65
CA LEU A 11 7.26 -4.44 6.76
C LEU A 11 6.46 -4.52 8.06
N ALA A 12 5.15 -4.26 8.01
CA ALA A 12 4.24 -4.36 9.14
C ALA A 12 4.15 -5.79 9.70
N ALA A 13 4.25 -6.81 8.85
CA ALA A 13 4.27 -8.22 9.27
C ALA A 13 5.65 -8.63 9.81
N TYR A 14 6.72 -8.32 9.08
CA TYR A 14 8.09 -8.70 9.42
C TYR A 14 8.54 -8.12 10.77
N ARG A 15 8.13 -6.88 11.08
CA ARG A 15 8.46 -6.21 12.35
C ARG A 15 7.39 -6.32 13.43
N SER A 16 6.34 -7.11 13.21
CA SER A 16 5.19 -7.25 14.13
C SER A 16 5.56 -7.67 15.56
N ARG A 17 6.71 -8.35 15.75
CA ARG A 17 7.20 -8.79 17.08
C ARG A 17 8.03 -7.74 17.82
N THR A 18 8.20 -6.54 17.26
CA THR A 18 8.91 -5.42 17.91
C THR A 18 7.92 -4.40 18.45
N TRP A 19 8.27 -3.68 19.52
CA TRP A 19 7.37 -2.68 20.12
C TRP A 19 7.00 -1.54 19.14
N TYR A 20 7.93 -1.14 18.28
CA TYR A 20 7.65 -0.20 17.19
C TYR A 20 6.69 -0.80 16.15
N GLY A 21 6.72 -2.11 15.93
CA GLY A 21 5.80 -2.81 15.03
C GLY A 21 4.35 -2.79 15.52
N SER A 22 4.15 -2.81 16.84
CA SER A 22 2.83 -2.62 17.46
C SER A 22 2.31 -1.19 17.26
N VAL A 23 3.17 -0.18 17.46
CA VAL A 23 2.82 1.23 17.19
C VAL A 23 2.47 1.44 15.72
N LEU A 24 3.28 0.89 14.80
CA LEU A 24 3.03 0.99 13.36
C LEU A 24 1.71 0.31 12.96
N SER A 25 1.37 -0.82 13.61
CA SER A 25 0.09 -1.51 13.39
C SER A 25 -1.09 -0.69 13.92
N ALA A 26 -0.97 -0.06 15.09
CA ALA A 26 -2.01 0.79 15.66
C ALA A 26 -2.25 2.05 14.80
N VAL A 27 -1.19 2.71 14.35
CA VAL A 27 -1.30 3.86 13.42
C VAL A 27 -1.93 3.44 12.10
N SER A 28 -1.56 2.28 11.57
CA SER A 28 -2.17 1.74 10.34
C SER A 28 -3.67 1.44 10.52
N GLN A 29 -4.07 0.94 11.70
CA GLN A 29 -5.48 0.69 12.03
C GLN A 29 -6.28 1.99 12.17
N LEU A 30 -5.71 3.03 12.78
CA LEU A 30 -6.31 4.36 12.84
C LEU A 30 -6.45 4.98 11.44
N GLY A 31 -5.48 4.76 10.55
CA GLY A 31 -5.56 5.18 9.15
C GLY A 31 -6.69 4.49 8.38
N ILE A 32 -7.03 3.24 8.72
CA ILE A 32 -8.19 2.53 8.14
C ILE A 32 -9.52 3.12 8.66
N ALA A 33 -9.53 3.68 9.87
CA ALA A 33 -10.71 4.31 10.44
C ALA A 33 -11.07 5.65 9.75
N VAL A 34 -10.15 6.23 8.97
CA VAL A 34 -10.42 7.44 8.19
C VAL A 34 -11.37 7.10 7.04
N PRO A 35 -12.56 7.73 6.97
CA PRO A 35 -13.47 7.52 5.85
C PRO A 35 -12.81 7.91 4.53
N VAL A 36 -12.96 7.07 3.51
CA VAL A 36 -12.41 7.25 2.16
C VAL A 36 -12.72 8.64 1.58
N PHE A 37 -13.97 9.07 1.72
CA PHE A 37 -14.43 10.38 1.29
C PHE A 37 -13.69 11.53 2.00
N TRP A 38 -13.42 11.38 3.30
CA TRP A 38 -12.72 12.39 4.09
C TRP A 38 -11.25 12.52 3.68
N LEU A 39 -10.58 11.41 3.40
CA LEU A 39 -9.22 11.43 2.85
C LEU A 39 -9.17 12.16 1.50
N GLY A 40 -10.15 11.90 0.62
CA GLY A 40 -10.27 12.62 -0.65
C GLY A 40 -10.44 14.13 -0.45
N MET A 41 -11.32 14.54 0.47
CA MET A 41 -11.49 15.97 0.79
C MET A 41 -10.22 16.62 1.32
N ILE A 42 -9.45 15.92 2.18
CA ILE A 42 -8.18 16.44 2.69
C ILE A 42 -7.17 16.61 1.57
N LEU A 43 -7.05 15.63 0.67
CA LEU A 43 -6.14 15.73 -0.47
C LEU A 43 -6.51 16.91 -1.39
N VAL A 44 -7.79 17.14 -1.66
CA VAL A 44 -8.27 18.32 -2.39
C VAL A 44 -7.92 19.61 -1.63
N ALA A 45 -8.24 19.70 -0.34
CA ALA A 45 -7.97 20.90 0.45
C ALA A 45 -6.47 21.25 0.48
N VAL A 46 -5.60 20.26 0.63
CA VAL A 46 -4.16 20.46 0.67
C VAL A 46 -3.61 20.79 -0.72
N PHE A 47 -3.76 19.88 -1.69
CA PHE A 47 -3.05 19.99 -2.96
C PHE A 47 -3.70 20.94 -3.95
N ALA A 48 -5.03 21.08 -3.91
CA ALA A 48 -5.74 21.96 -4.84
C ALA A 48 -6.02 23.34 -4.24
N LEU A 49 -6.50 23.41 -2.99
CA LEU A 49 -6.91 24.71 -2.42
C LEU A 49 -5.77 25.47 -1.75
N ASN A 50 -4.95 24.81 -0.93
CA ASN A 50 -3.87 25.48 -0.20
C ASN A 50 -2.60 25.65 -1.03
N LEU A 51 -2.14 24.58 -1.68
CA LEU A 51 -0.90 24.57 -2.46
C LEU A 51 -1.08 25.03 -3.91
N GLY A 52 -2.29 24.86 -4.47
CA GLY A 52 -2.56 25.18 -5.87
C GLY A 52 -1.73 24.37 -6.87
N TRP A 53 -1.25 23.18 -6.47
CA TRP A 53 -0.39 22.33 -7.29
C TRP A 53 -1.15 21.47 -8.29
N LEU A 54 -2.40 21.14 -7.96
CA LEU A 54 -3.24 20.25 -8.76
C LEU A 54 -4.64 20.85 -8.87
N PRO A 55 -5.36 20.63 -9.97
CA PRO A 55 -6.74 21.07 -10.09
C PRO A 55 -7.64 20.33 -9.09
N ALA A 56 -8.61 21.03 -8.51
CA ALA A 56 -9.59 20.42 -7.60
C ALA A 56 -10.55 19.44 -8.32
N GLY A 57 -10.65 19.55 -9.65
CA GLY A 57 -11.44 18.67 -10.51
C GLY A 57 -11.68 19.28 -11.89
N GLY A 58 -12.32 18.49 -12.76
CA GLY A 58 -12.63 18.87 -14.14
C GLY A 58 -11.62 18.28 -15.13
N PHE A 59 -12.06 17.35 -15.96
CA PHE A 59 -11.28 16.87 -17.09
C PHE A 59 -11.36 17.89 -18.24
N PRO A 60 -10.29 18.14 -19.02
CA PRO A 60 -10.33 19.09 -20.13
C PRO A 60 -11.46 18.78 -21.12
N GLN A 61 -12.16 19.81 -21.60
CA GLN A 61 -13.29 19.64 -22.54
C GLN A 61 -12.83 19.10 -23.90
N ASP A 62 -11.64 19.50 -24.35
CA ASP A 62 -10.98 19.00 -25.56
C ASP A 62 -10.34 17.61 -25.36
N GLY A 63 -10.58 17.00 -24.20
CA GLY A 63 -10.14 15.67 -23.84
C GLY A 63 -8.62 15.56 -23.76
N TRP A 64 -8.05 14.76 -24.65
CA TRP A 64 -6.61 14.48 -24.71
C TRP A 64 -5.84 15.37 -25.69
N ALA A 65 -6.48 16.42 -26.21
CA ALA A 65 -5.81 17.38 -27.09
C ALA A 65 -4.60 18.04 -26.41
N ASP A 66 -4.69 18.28 -25.10
CA ASP A 66 -3.55 18.56 -24.21
C ASP A 66 -3.36 17.40 -23.22
N PRO A 67 -2.44 16.45 -23.51
CA PRO A 67 -2.16 15.34 -22.62
C PRO A 67 -1.61 15.77 -21.25
N GLY A 68 -0.94 16.93 -21.17
CA GLY A 68 -0.38 17.44 -19.93
C GLY A 68 -1.49 17.81 -18.94
N ALA A 69 -2.42 18.66 -19.40
CA ALA A 69 -3.58 19.05 -18.62
C ALA A 69 -4.49 17.85 -18.26
N ALA A 70 -4.64 16.90 -19.18
CA ALA A 70 -5.42 15.67 -18.94
C ALA A 70 -4.79 14.81 -17.82
N VAL A 71 -3.47 14.63 -17.82
CA VAL A 71 -2.77 13.88 -16.77
C VAL A 71 -2.88 14.61 -15.44
N GLU A 72 -2.64 15.92 -15.41
CA GLU A 72 -2.70 16.74 -14.20
C GLU A 72 -4.08 16.66 -13.52
N ALA A 73 -5.15 16.72 -14.31
CA ALA A 73 -6.54 16.54 -13.85
C ALA A 73 -6.82 15.16 -13.25
N LEU A 74 -6.06 14.13 -13.66
CA LEU A 74 -6.22 12.75 -13.19
C LEU A 74 -5.33 12.41 -12.00
N VAL A 75 -4.26 13.16 -11.72
CA VAL A 75 -3.31 12.85 -10.63
C VAL A 75 -4.03 12.75 -9.30
N LEU A 76 -4.79 13.77 -8.91
CA LEU A 76 -5.42 13.84 -7.59
C LEU A 76 -6.48 12.73 -7.38
N PRO A 77 -7.42 12.48 -8.33
CA PRO A 77 -8.34 11.34 -8.25
C PRO A 77 -7.62 9.99 -8.17
N VAL A 78 -6.62 9.77 -9.02
CA VAL A 78 -5.89 8.49 -9.09
C VAL A 78 -5.12 8.25 -7.79
N VAL A 79 -4.44 9.27 -7.25
CA VAL A 79 -3.72 9.17 -5.97
C VAL A 79 -4.68 8.87 -4.83
N THR A 80 -5.84 9.53 -4.79
CA THR A 80 -6.87 9.30 -3.77
C THR A 80 -7.34 7.85 -3.77
N VAL A 81 -7.74 7.33 -4.93
CA VAL A 81 -8.19 5.93 -5.07
C VAL A 81 -7.05 4.97 -4.76
N ALA A 82 -5.83 5.24 -5.24
CA ALA A 82 -4.68 4.40 -5.03
C ALA A 82 -4.31 4.30 -3.53
N LEU A 83 -4.36 5.39 -2.77
CA LEU A 83 -4.09 5.40 -1.34
C LEU A 83 -5.12 4.59 -0.56
N VAL A 84 -6.40 4.76 -0.90
CA VAL A 84 -7.52 4.03 -0.28
C VAL A 84 -7.39 2.53 -0.51
N MET A 85 -7.19 2.12 -1.77
CA MET A 85 -6.98 0.71 -2.10
C MET A 85 -5.73 0.15 -1.43
N SER A 86 -4.67 0.97 -1.29
CA SER A 86 -3.45 0.55 -0.60
C SER A 86 -3.71 0.25 0.87
N ALA A 87 -4.48 1.08 1.57
CA ALA A 87 -4.81 0.87 2.99
C ALA A 87 -5.49 -0.49 3.23
N SER A 88 -6.46 -0.86 2.37
CA SER A 88 -7.10 -2.18 2.44
C SER A 88 -6.12 -3.32 2.10
N LEU A 89 -5.34 -3.15 1.03
CA LEU A 89 -4.41 -4.18 0.54
C LEU A 89 -3.25 -4.44 1.52
N ILE A 90 -2.78 -3.42 2.25
CA ILE A 90 -1.75 -3.55 3.31
C ILE A 90 -2.16 -4.60 4.33
N ARG A 91 -3.43 -4.63 4.74
CA ARG A 91 -3.95 -5.61 5.72
C ARG A 91 -3.86 -7.03 5.17
N TYR A 92 -4.24 -7.24 3.91
CA TYR A 92 -4.19 -8.55 3.25
C TYR A 92 -2.75 -9.03 3.08
N VAL A 93 -1.87 -8.16 2.57
CA VAL A 93 -0.43 -8.45 2.43
C VAL A 93 0.18 -8.79 3.79
N ARG A 94 -0.15 -8.02 4.84
CA ARG A 94 0.34 -8.27 6.20
C ARG A 94 -0.08 -9.64 6.69
N SER A 95 -1.35 -10.02 6.51
CA SER A 95 -1.86 -11.34 6.90
C SER A 95 -1.10 -12.45 6.20
N ALA A 96 -1.03 -12.41 4.87
CA ALA A 96 -0.35 -13.45 4.10
C ALA A 96 1.16 -13.50 4.38
N THR A 97 1.79 -12.36 4.66
CA THR A 97 3.19 -12.33 5.08
C THR A 97 3.36 -13.04 6.42
N LEU A 98 2.46 -12.84 7.39
CA LEU A 98 2.50 -13.56 8.68
C LEU A 98 2.33 -15.08 8.48
N ASP A 99 1.43 -15.51 7.60
CA ASP A 99 1.23 -16.93 7.28
C ASP A 99 2.50 -17.56 6.68
N VAL A 100 3.14 -16.85 5.74
CA VAL A 100 4.42 -17.26 5.13
C VAL A 100 5.55 -17.31 6.16
N LEU A 101 5.65 -16.29 7.01
CA LEU A 101 6.66 -16.23 8.08
C LEU A 101 6.49 -17.36 9.12
N GLY A 102 5.25 -17.79 9.36
CA GLY A 102 4.91 -18.88 10.28
C GLY A 102 5.08 -20.28 9.70
N SER A 103 5.31 -20.40 8.38
CA SER A 103 5.29 -21.68 7.68
C SER A 103 6.52 -22.58 7.93
N ASP A 104 6.28 -23.90 7.91
CA ASP A 104 7.33 -24.90 8.11
C ASP A 104 8.32 -24.98 6.95
N TYR A 105 7.90 -24.68 5.72
CA TYR A 105 8.81 -24.65 4.56
C TYR A 105 9.85 -23.53 4.71
N LEU A 106 9.45 -22.37 5.25
CA LEU A 106 10.37 -21.26 5.46
C LEU A 106 11.33 -21.60 6.62
N ARG A 107 10.82 -22.23 7.69
CA ARG A 107 11.64 -22.69 8.82
C ARG A 107 12.67 -23.74 8.37
N THR A 108 12.26 -24.72 7.58
CA THR A 108 13.13 -25.77 7.03
C THR A 108 14.19 -25.19 6.11
N ALA A 109 13.81 -24.27 5.20
CA ALA A 109 14.77 -23.62 4.31
C ALA A 109 15.87 -22.86 5.08
N ARG A 110 15.51 -22.19 6.19
CA ARG A 110 16.50 -21.52 7.05
C ARG A 110 17.37 -22.51 7.83
N ALA A 111 16.80 -23.63 8.30
CA ALA A 111 17.56 -24.68 8.99
C ALA A 111 18.61 -25.33 8.08
N LEU A 112 18.33 -25.39 6.78
CA LEU A 112 19.27 -25.84 5.74
C LEU A 112 20.30 -24.77 5.34
N GLY A 113 20.38 -23.64 6.04
CA GLY A 113 21.38 -22.59 5.81
C GLY A 113 20.96 -21.52 4.80
N SER A 114 19.73 -21.51 4.29
CA SER A 114 19.26 -20.41 3.44
C SER A 114 19.08 -19.14 4.26
N SER A 115 19.59 -18.01 3.74
CA SER A 115 19.26 -16.70 4.30
C SER A 115 17.76 -16.43 4.18
N PHE A 116 17.23 -15.57 5.07
CA PHE A 116 15.82 -15.21 5.09
C PHE A 116 15.34 -14.64 3.75
N GLY A 117 16.10 -13.71 3.16
CA GLY A 117 15.76 -13.12 1.87
C GLY A 117 15.71 -14.16 0.75
N ARG A 118 16.68 -15.08 0.69
CA ARG A 118 16.71 -16.15 -0.32
C ARG A 118 15.55 -17.14 -0.14
N ALA A 119 15.22 -17.50 1.11
CA ALA A 119 14.09 -18.38 1.41
C ALA A 119 12.74 -17.70 1.06
N MET A 120 12.59 -16.41 1.37
CA MET A 120 11.41 -15.63 1.03
C MET A 120 11.23 -15.50 -0.49
N TRP A 121 12.30 -15.22 -1.22
CA TRP A 121 12.22 -15.11 -2.68
C TRP A 121 11.86 -16.45 -3.33
N ARG A 122 12.50 -17.53 -2.90
CA ARG A 122 12.34 -18.84 -3.54
C ARG A 122 11.05 -19.57 -3.14
N HIS A 123 10.59 -19.39 -1.90
CA HIS A 123 9.48 -20.19 -1.34
C HIS A 123 8.35 -19.35 -0.74
N GLY A 124 8.61 -18.10 -0.33
CA GLY A 124 7.61 -17.24 0.31
C GLY A 124 6.77 -16.44 -0.68
N LEU A 125 7.37 -15.88 -1.74
CA LEU A 125 6.71 -14.89 -2.58
C LEU A 125 5.53 -15.41 -3.40
N ARG A 126 5.57 -16.68 -3.85
CA ARG A 126 4.44 -17.33 -4.53
C ARG A 126 3.25 -17.55 -3.60
N ASN A 127 3.51 -17.82 -2.32
CA ASN A 127 2.45 -18.04 -1.33
C ASN A 127 1.94 -16.71 -0.77
N ALA A 128 2.79 -15.69 -0.67
CA ALA A 128 2.43 -14.34 -0.24
C ALA A 128 1.59 -13.57 -1.27
N SER A 129 1.64 -13.95 -2.56
CA SER A 129 0.96 -13.22 -3.63
C SER A 129 -0.53 -13.59 -3.78
N VAL A 130 -0.99 -14.72 -3.24
CA VAL A 130 -2.37 -15.21 -3.41
C VAL A 130 -3.46 -14.18 -3.05
N PRO A 131 -3.35 -13.36 -1.98
CA PRO A 131 -4.35 -12.34 -1.67
C PRO A 131 -4.19 -11.03 -2.47
N VAL A 132 -3.15 -10.90 -3.30
CA VAL A 132 -2.80 -9.66 -4.01
C VAL A 132 -3.20 -9.71 -5.49
N ILE A 133 -3.40 -10.91 -6.05
CA ILE A 133 -3.79 -11.17 -7.45
C ILE A 133 -5.30 -11.44 -7.49
#